data_AF-A0A2E1AGH5-F1
#
_entry.id   AF-A0A2E1AGH5-F1
#
_cell.length_a   1.000
_cell.length_b   1.000
_cell.length_c   1.000
_cell.angle_alpha   90.00
_cell.angle_beta   90.00
_cell.angle_gamma   90.00
#
_symmetry.space_group_name_H-M   'P 1'
#
loop_
_entity.id
_entity.type
_entity.pdbx_description
1 polymer ?
#
loop_
_entity_poly.entity_id
_entity_poly.type
_entity_poly.pdbx_seq_one_letter_code
_entity_poly.pdbx_strand_id
1 'polypeptide(L)'
;MPNQSTNLDWQPALLVKVTREPFTGTHCSLHVSRAHLALHPDGVVFSAWELPLVERIYPRIRLVGWKPMRDVPFKLPVRFHRQGDPRVSAIIPNGTWVLPYNHNRFMTFQQVQMAQQQLLETLDTNPDDPQLDWRLLHWITTPIYKK
;
A
#
# COMPACT_ATOMS: atom_id res chain seq x y z
N MET A 1 -23.90 17.01 16.33
CA MET A 1 -23.82 15.69 15.66
C MET A 1 -22.91 14.82 16.52
N PRO A 2 -23.43 13.87 17.32
CA PRO A 2 -22.60 13.07 18.21
C PRO A 2 -21.60 12.22 17.40
N ASN A 3 -20.38 12.07 17.91
CA ASN A 3 -19.22 11.43 17.28
C ASN A 3 -19.52 10.01 16.75
N GLN A 4 -19.96 9.89 15.49
CA GLN A 4 -20.16 8.60 14.83
C GLN A 4 -18.83 7.88 14.54
N SER A 5 -17.71 8.60 14.54
CA SER A 5 -16.38 8.07 14.22
C SER A 5 -15.75 7.21 15.32
N THR A 6 -16.20 7.34 16.58
CA THR A 6 -15.70 6.56 17.72
C THR A 6 -16.23 5.12 17.81
N ASN A 7 -17.22 4.73 16.99
CA ASN A 7 -17.82 3.40 17.02
C ASN A 7 -17.56 2.56 15.74
N LEU A 8 -16.56 2.96 14.95
CA LEU A 8 -16.18 2.22 13.76
C LEU A 8 -15.25 1.05 14.12
N ASP A 9 -15.47 -0.11 13.51
CA ASP A 9 -14.58 -1.27 13.63
C ASP A 9 -13.31 -1.04 12.80
N TRP A 10 -12.29 -0.48 13.45
CA TRP A 10 -11.01 -0.14 12.82
C TRP A 10 -10.11 -1.37 12.66
N GLN A 11 -9.82 -1.71 11.41
CA GLN A 11 -8.92 -2.80 11.04
C GLN A 11 -7.55 -2.23 10.63
N PRO A 12 -6.46 -2.68 11.26
CA PRO A 12 -5.12 -2.35 10.80
C PRO A 12 -4.85 -3.07 9.47
N ALA A 13 -4.44 -2.33 8.45
CA ALA A 13 -4.23 -2.83 7.10
C ALA A 13 -2.81 -2.54 6.60
N LEU A 14 -2.27 -3.51 5.86
CA LEU A 14 -1.05 -3.39 5.08
C LEU A 14 -1.44 -3.15 3.62
N LEU A 15 -1.01 -2.03 3.05
CA LEU A 15 -1.25 -1.64 1.66
C LEU A 15 0.00 -1.95 0.84
N VAL A 16 -0.16 -2.74 -0.21
CA VAL A 16 0.95 -3.18 -1.06
C VAL A 16 0.59 -2.95 -2.52
N LYS A 17 1.37 -2.13 -3.22
CA LYS A 17 1.15 -1.82 -4.62
C LYS A 17 2.44 -1.99 -5.39
N VAL A 18 2.41 -2.85 -6.40
CA VAL A 18 3.41 -2.83 -7.46
C VAL A 18 2.94 -1.83 -8.51
N THR A 19 3.70 -0.77 -8.72
CA THR A 19 3.53 0.19 -9.81
C THR A 19 4.44 -0.17 -10.95
N ARG A 20 3.98 0.11 -12.17
CA ARG A 20 4.77 -0.03 -13.39
C ARG A 20 4.85 1.33 -14.05
N GLU A 21 5.99 1.65 -14.64
CA GLU A 21 6.10 2.87 -15.44
C GLU A 21 5.08 2.85 -16.58
N PRO A 22 4.33 3.95 -16.80
CA PRO A 22 3.20 3.98 -17.72
C PRO A 22 3.56 3.91 -19.20
N PHE A 23 4.81 4.21 -19.59
CA PHE A 23 5.20 4.33 -20.99
C PHE A 23 6.07 3.19 -21.50
N THR A 24 7.01 2.73 -20.67
CA THR A 24 7.98 1.69 -21.03
C THR A 24 7.54 0.32 -20.50
N GLY A 25 6.83 0.28 -19.37
CA GLY A 25 6.44 -0.95 -18.69
C GLY A 25 7.62 -1.79 -18.19
N THR A 26 8.85 -1.30 -18.33
CA THR A 26 10.11 -2.02 -18.03
C THR A 26 10.43 -1.98 -16.55
N HIS A 27 10.09 -0.90 -15.85
CA HIS A 27 10.36 -0.74 -14.43
C HIS A 27 9.12 -1.04 -13.60
N CYS A 28 9.32 -1.83 -12.54
CA CYS A 28 8.33 -2.07 -11.50
C CYS A 28 8.88 -1.51 -10.18
N SER A 29 8.09 -0.75 -9.43
CA SER A 29 8.44 -0.36 -8.06
C SER A 29 7.43 -0.93 -7.07
N LEU A 30 7.91 -1.32 -5.89
CA LEU A 30 7.09 -1.76 -4.77
C LEU A 30 6.81 -0.58 -3.84
N HIS A 31 5.53 -0.29 -3.59
CA HIS A 31 5.09 0.65 -2.57
C HIS A 31 4.35 -0.10 -1.47
N VAL A 32 4.79 0.14 -0.23
CA VAL A 32 4.31 -0.48 0.99
C VAL A 32 3.96 0.61 1.98
N SER A 33 2.74 0.58 2.51
CA SER A 33 2.33 1.47 3.58
C SER A 33 1.35 0.77 4.52
N ARG A 34 1.09 1.39 5.66
CA ARG A 34 0.21 0.87 6.70
C ARG A 34 -0.81 1.93 7.09
N ALA A 35 -2.02 1.49 7.42
CA ALA A 35 -3.14 2.37 7.72
C ALA A 35 -4.16 1.68 8.61
N HIS A 36 -5.09 2.46 9.15
CA HIS A 36 -6.30 1.94 9.75
C HIS A 36 -7.47 2.18 8.81
N LEU A 37 -8.24 1.14 8.52
CA LEU A 37 -9.42 1.21 7.66
C LEU A 37 -10.65 0.79 8.45
N ALA A 38 -11.80 1.38 8.15
CA ALA A 38 -13.06 0.94 8.73
C ALA A 38 -14.20 1.10 7.72
N LEU A 39 -15.25 0.31 7.89
CA LEU A 39 -16.48 0.43 7.12
C LEU A 39 -17.36 1.53 7.74
N HIS A 40 -17.67 2.55 6.97
CA HIS A 40 -18.63 3.63 7.29
C HIS A 40 -19.86 3.50 6.37
N PRO A 41 -21.04 4.03 6.74
CA PRO A 41 -22.21 4.06 5.85
C PRO A 41 -21.92 4.60 4.44
N ASP A 42 -21.04 5.60 4.35
CA ASP A 42 -20.59 6.19 3.08
C ASP A 42 -19.44 5.44 2.39
N GLY A 43 -19.06 4.24 2.83
CA GLY A 43 -17.98 3.44 2.27
C GLY A 43 -16.79 3.32 3.21
N VAL A 44 -15.62 2.99 2.68
CA VAL A 44 -14.43 2.75 3.52
C VAL A 44 -13.77 4.09 3.88
N VAL A 45 -13.47 4.25 5.17
CA VAL A 45 -12.68 5.37 5.69
C VAL A 45 -11.25 4.94 6.01
N PHE A 46 -10.35 5.89 5.96
CA PHE A 46 -8.93 5.77 6.24
C PHE A 46 -8.52 6.69 7.37
N SER A 47 -7.59 6.19 8.19
CA SER A 47 -6.82 6.96 9.15
C SER A 47 -5.34 6.60 9.04
N ALA A 48 -4.48 7.58 9.27
CA ALA A 48 -3.04 7.39 9.31
C ALA A 48 -2.66 6.38 10.41
N TRP A 49 -1.53 5.68 10.20
CA TRP A 49 -1.07 4.67 11.15
C TRP A 49 -0.77 5.24 12.54
N GLU A 50 -0.06 6.36 12.59
CA GLU A 50 0.38 6.98 13.85
C GLU A 50 -0.76 7.68 14.61
N LEU A 51 -1.99 7.71 14.05
CA LEU A 51 -3.11 8.40 14.69
C LEU A 51 -3.78 7.51 15.76
N PRO A 52 -3.78 7.95 17.04
CA PRO A 52 -4.44 7.22 18.13
C PRO A 52 -5.95 7.08 17.88
N LEU A 53 -6.55 6.00 18.38
CA LEU A 53 -7.98 5.70 18.18
C LEU A 53 -8.90 6.88 18.60
N VAL A 54 -8.59 7.52 19.73
CA VAL A 54 -9.37 8.66 20.25
C VAL A 54 -9.33 9.89 19.34
N GLU A 55 -8.31 10.00 18.48
CA GLU A 55 -8.15 11.08 17.51
C GLU A 55 -8.68 10.73 16.12
N ARG A 56 -9.18 9.50 15.90
CA ARG A 56 -9.75 9.06 14.62
C ARG A 56 -11.17 9.61 14.44
N ILE A 57 -11.26 10.92 14.45
CA ILE A 57 -12.47 11.69 14.24
C ILE A 57 -12.32 12.58 13.00
N TYR A 58 -13.44 13.01 12.42
CA TYR A 58 -13.40 13.98 11.31
C TYR A 58 -12.76 15.29 11.77
N PRO A 59 -11.90 15.96 10.97
CA PRO A 59 -11.52 15.68 9.57
C PRO A 59 -10.27 14.80 9.40
N ARG A 60 -9.75 14.20 10.46
CA ARG A 60 -8.52 13.38 10.43
C ARG A 60 -8.73 12.02 9.79
N ILE A 61 -9.98 11.56 9.75
CA ILE A 61 -10.40 10.40 8.95
C ILE A 61 -10.90 10.87 7.58
N ARG A 62 -10.62 10.10 6.53
CA ARG A 62 -11.02 10.45 5.16
C ARG A 62 -11.69 9.28 4.46
N LEU A 63 -12.71 9.55 3.65
CA LEU A 63 -13.25 8.55 2.73
C LEU A 63 -12.21 8.22 1.66
N VAL A 64 -11.96 6.94 1.42
CA VAL A 64 -10.95 6.52 0.43
C VAL A 64 -11.49 6.42 -0.99
N GLY A 65 -12.80 6.56 -1.17
CA GLY A 65 -13.49 6.37 -2.46
C GLY A 65 -13.90 4.93 -2.76
N TRP A 66 -13.57 3.98 -1.88
CA TRP A 66 -13.97 2.58 -1.96
C TRP A 66 -15.40 2.40 -1.42
N LYS A 67 -16.30 1.94 -2.31
CA LYS A 67 -17.69 1.60 -2.00
C LYS A 67 -17.87 0.07 -2.10
N PRO A 68 -17.97 -0.67 -0.98
CA PRO A 68 -17.90 -2.14 -1.00
C PRO A 68 -18.95 -2.86 -1.86
N MET A 69 -20.15 -2.29 -1.98
CA MET A 69 -21.23 -2.86 -2.82
C MET A 69 -21.01 -2.66 -4.32
N ARG A 70 -20.20 -1.65 -4.71
CA ARG A 70 -19.92 -1.31 -6.11
C ARG A 70 -18.57 -1.85 -6.58
N ASP A 71 -17.55 -1.73 -5.73
CA ASP A 71 -16.16 -1.96 -6.11
C ASP A 71 -15.76 -3.40 -5.81
N VAL A 72 -15.34 -3.66 -4.56
CA VAL A 72 -15.01 -4.99 -4.04
C VAL A 72 -15.43 -5.07 -2.57
N PRO A 73 -15.78 -6.25 -2.02
CA PRO A 73 -16.16 -6.38 -0.61
C PRO A 73 -15.04 -5.90 0.33
N PHE A 74 -15.41 -5.22 1.43
CA PHE A 74 -14.47 -4.85 2.50
C PHE A 74 -14.20 -6.06 3.41
N LYS A 75 -13.55 -7.08 2.84
CA LYS A 75 -13.12 -8.30 3.53
C LYS A 75 -11.68 -8.59 3.14
N LEU A 76 -10.75 -8.40 4.07
CA LEU A 76 -9.32 -8.57 3.83
C LEU A 76 -8.93 -10.06 3.88
N PRO A 77 -7.97 -10.52 3.06
CA PRO A 77 -7.23 -9.77 2.04
C PRO A 77 -8.06 -9.52 0.78
N VAL A 78 -7.87 -8.37 0.15
CA VAL A 78 -8.54 -8.02 -1.11
C VAL A 78 -7.62 -7.20 -2.00
N ARG A 79 -7.72 -7.42 -3.31
CA ARG A 79 -7.11 -6.53 -4.30
C ARG A 79 -8.12 -5.46 -4.66
N PHE A 80 -7.86 -4.23 -4.24
CA PHE A 80 -8.77 -3.12 -4.47
C PHE A 80 -8.92 -2.87 -5.98
N HIS A 81 -10.15 -2.89 -6.46
CA HIS A 81 -10.48 -2.53 -7.83
C HIS A 81 -11.76 -1.71 -7.82
N ARG A 82 -11.64 -0.45 -8.24
CA ARG A 82 -12.77 0.46 -8.35
C ARG A 82 -13.47 0.28 -9.68
N GLN A 83 -14.79 0.14 -9.65
CA GLN A 83 -15.63 0.02 -10.85
C GLN A 83 -16.33 1.35 -11.23
N GLY A 84 -16.24 2.39 -10.40
CA GLY A 84 -16.78 3.72 -10.69
C GLY A 84 -15.90 4.56 -11.65
N ASP A 85 -16.31 5.82 -11.88
CA ASP A 85 -15.61 6.75 -12.78
C ASP A 85 -14.09 6.86 -12.45
N PRO A 86 -13.20 6.52 -13.39
CA PRO A 86 -11.75 6.57 -13.20
C PRO A 86 -11.19 7.98 -13.03
N ARG A 87 -11.95 9.03 -13.39
CA ARG A 87 -11.53 10.44 -13.25
C ARG A 87 -11.59 10.95 -11.81
N VAL A 88 -12.34 10.30 -10.95
CA VAL A 88 -12.43 10.65 -9.53
C VAL A 88 -11.25 10.01 -8.81
N SER A 89 -10.37 10.80 -8.21
CA SER A 89 -9.23 10.25 -7.46
C SER A 89 -9.68 9.47 -6.22
N ALA A 90 -9.03 8.34 -5.95
CA ALA A 90 -9.21 7.54 -4.74
C ALA A 90 -7.91 7.57 -3.94
N ILE A 91 -8.00 7.60 -2.61
CA ILE A 91 -6.80 7.61 -1.74
C ILE A 91 -6.02 6.30 -1.90
N ILE A 92 -6.74 5.18 -2.07
CA ILE A 92 -6.13 3.87 -2.36
C ILE A 92 -6.10 3.69 -3.88
N PRO A 93 -4.91 3.57 -4.51
CA PRO A 93 -4.81 3.35 -5.95
C PRO A 93 -5.40 2.01 -6.38
N ASN A 94 -5.98 1.97 -7.59
CA ASN A 94 -6.48 0.72 -8.17
C ASN A 94 -5.38 -0.35 -8.28
N GLY A 95 -5.76 -1.59 -8.01
CA GLY A 95 -4.88 -2.76 -8.01
C GLY A 95 -3.97 -2.88 -6.78
N THR A 96 -4.12 -2.02 -5.77
CA THR A 96 -3.45 -2.14 -4.46
C THR A 96 -3.99 -3.35 -3.72
N TRP A 97 -3.11 -4.20 -3.21
CA TRP A 97 -3.46 -5.24 -2.26
C TRP A 97 -3.66 -4.62 -0.87
N VAL A 98 -4.81 -4.87 -0.28
CA VAL A 98 -5.16 -4.50 1.09
C VAL A 98 -5.17 -5.80 1.90
N LEU A 99 -4.19 -5.96 2.78
CA LEU A 99 -3.98 -7.17 3.57
C LEU A 99 -4.24 -6.88 5.05
N PRO A 100 -4.65 -7.88 5.85
CA PRO A 100 -4.59 -7.75 7.31
C PRO A 100 -3.17 -7.38 7.73
N TYR A 101 -3.03 -6.40 8.63
CA TYR A 101 -1.70 -5.99 9.08
C TYR A 101 -0.99 -7.12 9.83
N ASN A 102 0.27 -7.35 9.45
CA ASN A 102 1.19 -8.21 10.17
C ASN A 102 2.55 -7.51 10.20
N HIS A 103 3.09 -7.29 11.40
CA HIS A 103 4.31 -6.49 11.57
C HIS A 103 5.51 -7.11 10.86
N ASN A 104 5.73 -8.42 10.98
CA ASN A 104 6.85 -9.10 10.32
C ASN A 104 6.76 -8.97 8.81
N ARG A 105 5.57 -9.19 8.24
CA ARG A 105 5.34 -9.00 6.80
C ARG A 105 5.59 -7.56 6.36
N PHE A 106 5.13 -6.58 7.14
CA PHE A 106 5.39 -5.17 6.87
C PHE A 106 6.89 -4.88 6.84
N MET A 107 7.65 -5.34 7.85
CA MET A 107 9.10 -5.15 7.91
C MET A 107 9.81 -5.79 6.72
N THR A 108 9.44 -7.03 6.35
CA THR A 108 10.00 -7.69 5.16
C THR A 108 9.72 -6.91 3.89
N PHE A 109 8.47 -6.50 3.65
CA PHE A 109 8.12 -5.76 2.44
C PHE A 109 8.76 -4.37 2.40
N GLN A 110 8.88 -3.71 3.56
CA GLN A 110 9.56 -2.43 3.67
C GLN A 110 11.06 -2.55 3.37
N GLN A 111 11.73 -3.60 3.87
CA GLN A 111 13.13 -3.88 3.55
C GLN A 111 13.32 -4.11 2.04
N VAL A 112 12.42 -4.87 1.39
CA VAL A 112 12.46 -5.09 -0.06
C VAL A 112 12.28 -3.77 -0.82
N GLN A 113 11.31 -2.94 -0.43
CA GLN A 113 11.11 -1.62 -1.04
C GLN A 113 12.36 -0.75 -0.90
N MET A 114 12.97 -0.67 0.29
CA MET A 114 14.17 0.14 0.53
C MET A 114 15.37 -0.37 -0.29
N ALA A 115 15.59 -1.69 -0.32
CA ALA A 115 16.66 -2.29 -1.10
C ALA A 115 16.49 -2.04 -2.60
N GLN A 116 15.24 -2.11 -3.09
CA GLN A 116 14.92 -1.79 -4.48
C GLN A 116 15.21 -0.31 -4.80
N GLN A 117 14.75 0.61 -3.95
CA GLN A 117 14.95 2.04 -4.13
C GLN A 117 16.44 2.38 -4.15
N GLN A 118 17.22 1.87 -3.18
CA GLN A 118 18.67 2.10 -3.13
C GLN A 118 19.39 1.56 -4.36
N LEU A 119 18.98 0.38 -4.87
CA LEU A 119 19.58 -0.19 -6.07
C LEU A 119 19.33 0.71 -7.30
N LEU A 120 18.09 1.18 -7.48
CA LEU A 120 17.73 2.06 -8.58
C LEU A 120 18.41 3.43 -8.47
N GLU A 121 18.51 3.99 -7.25
CA GLU A 121 19.25 5.23 -7.01
C GLU A 121 20.75 5.08 -7.34
N THR A 122 21.38 3.96 -6.98
CA THR A 122 22.78 3.70 -7.37
C THR A 122 22.95 3.57 -8.88
N LEU A 123 22.05 2.86 -9.57
CA LEU A 123 22.05 2.76 -11.03
C LEU A 123 21.92 4.12 -11.72
N ASP A 124 21.05 4.99 -11.20
CA ASP A 124 20.78 6.32 -11.77
C ASP A 124 21.95 7.29 -11.55
N THR A 125 22.63 7.20 -10.40
CA THR A 125 23.66 8.17 -9.99
C THR A 125 25.09 7.73 -10.25
N ASN A 126 25.39 6.44 -10.17
CA ASN A 126 26.73 5.88 -10.37
C ASN A 126 26.67 4.45 -10.93
N PRO A 127 26.37 4.30 -12.23
CA PRO A 127 26.21 2.98 -12.86
C PRO A 127 27.51 2.17 -12.95
N ASP A 128 28.68 2.76 -12.69
CA ASP A 128 30.01 2.12 -12.71
C ASP A 128 30.54 1.84 -11.29
N ASP A 129 29.68 1.83 -10.27
CA ASP A 129 30.05 1.45 -8.91
C ASP A 129 30.48 -0.04 -8.87
N PRO A 130 31.72 -0.38 -8.46
CA PRO A 130 32.18 -1.76 -8.38
C PRO A 130 31.34 -2.68 -7.47
N GLN A 131 30.61 -2.11 -6.50
CA GLN A 131 29.71 -2.88 -5.64
C GLN A 131 28.34 -3.13 -6.29
N LEU A 132 27.98 -2.39 -7.34
CA LEU A 132 26.68 -2.49 -8.01
C LEU A 132 26.51 -3.84 -8.71
N ASP A 133 27.55 -4.32 -9.41
CA ASP A 133 27.54 -5.61 -10.09
C ASP A 133 27.23 -6.76 -9.11
N TRP A 134 27.86 -6.76 -7.94
CA TRP A 134 27.60 -7.76 -6.91
C TRP A 134 26.17 -7.68 -6.37
N ARG A 135 25.65 -6.47 -6.13
CA ARG A 135 24.27 -6.26 -5.66
C ARG A 135 23.23 -6.71 -6.69
N LEU A 136 23.47 -6.43 -7.97
CA LEU A 136 22.63 -6.89 -9.08
C LEU A 136 22.63 -8.41 -9.19
N LEU A 137 23.82 -9.03 -9.11
CA LEU A 137 23.96 -10.49 -9.16
C LEU A 137 23.22 -11.15 -8.00
N HIS A 138 23.35 -10.63 -6.78
CA HIS A 138 22.64 -11.14 -5.61
C HIS A 138 21.12 -11.01 -5.79
N TRP A 139 20.64 -9.91 -6.37
CA TRP A 139 19.21 -9.68 -6.59
C TRP A 139 18.58 -10.72 -7.54
N ILE A 140 19.26 -11.07 -8.63
CA ILE A 140 18.73 -12.02 -9.63
C ILE A 140 18.96 -13.49 -9.26
N THR A 141 19.97 -13.78 -8.44
CA THR A 141 20.34 -15.17 -8.07
C THR A 141 19.73 -15.65 -6.76
N THR A 142 19.19 -14.76 -5.93
CA THR A 142 18.52 -15.20 -4.69
C THR A 142 17.18 -15.86 -5.04
N PRO A 143 17.02 -17.19 -4.86
CA PRO A 143 15.76 -17.83 -5.13
C PRO A 143 14.70 -17.32 -4.14
N ILE A 144 13.57 -16.86 -4.67
CA ILE A 144 12.36 -16.66 -3.88
C ILE A 144 11.91 -18.06 -3.45
N TYR A 145 12.34 -18.51 -2.27
CA TYR A 145 11.98 -19.81 -1.73
C TYR A 145 10.46 -19.96 -1.73
N LYS A 146 9.96 -20.92 -2.52
CA LYS A 146 8.61 -21.46 -2.39
C LYS A 146 8.60 -22.36 -1.15
N LYS A 147 7.84 -21.98 -0.12
CA LYS A 147 7.29 -22.92 0.86
C LYS A 147 5.82 -23.11 0.55
#